data_AF-A0A2T6KB75-F1
#
_entry.id   AF-A0A2T6KB75-F1
#
_cell.length_a   1.000
_cell.length_b   1.000
_cell.length_c   1.000
_cell.angle_alpha   90.00
_cell.angle_beta   90.00
_cell.angle_gamma   90.00
#
_symmetry.space_group_name_H-M   'P 1'
#
loop_
_entity.id
_entity.type
_entity.pdbx_description
1 polymer ?
#
loop_
_entity_poly.entity_id
_entity_poly.type
_entity_poly.pdbx_seq_one_letter_code
_entity_poly.pdbx_strand_id
1 'polypeptide(L)'
;MLGLGLGSLTSRAQGQDGGVGHTAPLAEFFVSGGGQRVALAQGVDANLSIFTEISPTHVVWMELDNNNPATRLSWRETLVAELRNIYTVRELTLSSGWSQLQSSGSGLSGSYIGNRAISTSSATATADVIVGRADPYDVWIYYTGRTNGGYARVDIDGDQVLVNELTDPDAVGFKAFSTFSATDLQRRISVKIASGLTGDHVVTISNGGTATPGGGNILIEAVAITGNLAGPQVLPPLWQPGTTYEMGDEVQFGGRYYAARANGQSGVVGPTHVSGIASDGALDWRVDHRPTYPKFVSIDYASEREYAASVTSGGASTVLGGQTHGFDALDSRTIELDGAPWVPVTTGNGLSVGTQANLVEQTKWRSSTGVDLADCTLSRAITPGTVSHGVAVTGTGPDVNFDWLYAGMLPLVAWDGESRRTIAQTVTAAGYAPVVMDDYAGVNPPNIDFAGADRLGIAATVADDTLIYGHEAGATLVAGNIVNQFDTFLRPNLNATVKGGSLDWQAKAYITGSAAGGLQLGSGDALGFFSRHVMRVETGTT
;
A
#
# COMPACT_ATOMS: atom_id res chain seq x y z
N MET A 1 -39.13 -28.22 -31.46
CA MET A 1 -37.97 -27.57 -32.10
C MET A 1 -37.56 -26.44 -31.17
N LEU A 2 -36.74 -26.71 -30.14
CA LEU A 2 -35.28 -26.47 -30.12
C LEU A 2 -34.98 -25.03 -30.61
N GLY A 3 -34.68 -24.03 -29.79
CA GLY A 3 -33.88 -24.00 -28.55
C GLY A 3 -32.62 -23.17 -28.85
N LEU A 4 -32.72 -21.84 -28.77
CA LEU A 4 -31.59 -20.91 -29.00
C LEU A 4 -30.86 -20.67 -27.67
N GLY A 5 -29.74 -21.37 -27.49
CA GLY A 5 -28.80 -21.16 -26.40
C GLY A 5 -27.72 -20.14 -26.79
N LEU A 6 -27.46 -19.22 -25.86
CA LEU A 6 -26.29 -18.35 -25.82
C LEU A 6 -25.01 -19.20 -25.76
N GLY A 7 -24.15 -19.05 -26.77
CA GLY A 7 -22.84 -19.69 -26.83
C GLY A 7 -21.75 -18.78 -26.24
N SER A 8 -21.11 -19.28 -25.19
CA SER A 8 -19.91 -18.73 -24.57
C SER A 8 -18.72 -18.74 -25.53
N LEU A 9 -17.97 -17.64 -25.61
CA LEU A 9 -16.66 -17.61 -26.25
C LEU A 9 -15.59 -17.91 -25.20
N THR A 10 -15.17 -19.18 -25.16
CA THR A 10 -13.90 -19.59 -24.56
C THR A 10 -13.03 -20.30 -25.61
N SER A 11 -11.77 -19.82 -25.66
CA SER A 11 -10.55 -20.58 -25.90
C SER A 11 -9.93 -20.68 -27.31
N ARG A 12 -8.60 -20.52 -27.26
CA ARG A 12 -7.51 -21.03 -28.11
C ARG A 12 -7.09 -20.23 -29.35
N ALA A 13 -5.96 -19.54 -29.17
CA ALA A 13 -4.86 -19.59 -30.13
C ALA A 13 -3.64 -20.22 -29.43
N GLN A 14 -3.45 -21.53 -29.65
CA GLN A 14 -2.15 -22.20 -29.47
C GLN A 14 -1.38 -22.01 -30.79
N GLY A 15 -0.37 -21.14 -30.77
CA GLY A 15 0.67 -21.10 -31.79
C GLY A 15 1.80 -22.05 -31.42
N GLN A 16 2.28 -22.82 -32.39
CA GLN A 16 3.34 -23.81 -32.24
C GLN A 16 4.70 -23.14 -32.03
N ASP A 17 5.32 -23.37 -30.87
CA ASP A 17 6.74 -23.07 -30.62
C ASP A 17 7.60 -24.26 -31.07
N GLY A 18 8.37 -24.03 -32.12
CA GLY A 18 9.51 -24.85 -32.51
C GLY A 18 10.79 -24.04 -32.35
N GLY A 19 11.37 -24.02 -31.14
CA GLY A 19 12.64 -23.36 -30.86
C GLY A 19 13.05 -23.56 -29.41
N VAL A 20 14.25 -24.10 -29.21
CA VAL A 20 15.01 -24.37 -27.97
C VAL A 20 14.36 -23.82 -26.68
N GLY A 21 13.95 -24.75 -25.80
CA GLY A 21 13.25 -24.45 -24.56
C GLY A 21 14.01 -23.51 -23.62
N HIS A 22 13.59 -22.25 -23.61
CA HIS A 22 13.72 -21.39 -22.45
C HIS A 22 12.54 -21.72 -21.52
N THR A 23 12.79 -22.35 -20.37
CA THR A 23 11.85 -22.31 -19.24
C THR A 23 11.50 -20.84 -19.01
N ALA A 24 10.24 -20.46 -19.23
CA ALA A 24 9.77 -19.06 -19.19
C ALA A 24 10.03 -18.44 -17.79
N PRO A 25 11.13 -17.70 -17.58
CA PRO A 25 11.58 -17.34 -16.22
C PRO A 25 10.65 -16.33 -15.54
N LEU A 26 9.81 -15.67 -16.34
CA LEU A 26 8.96 -14.57 -15.88
C LEU A 26 7.51 -14.98 -15.61
N ALA A 27 7.05 -16.15 -16.06
CA ALA A 27 5.63 -16.51 -15.98
C ALA A 27 5.09 -16.46 -14.54
N GLU A 28 5.93 -16.84 -13.58
CA GLU A 28 5.63 -16.82 -12.15
C GLU A 28 5.35 -15.41 -11.58
N PHE A 29 5.93 -14.36 -12.18
CA PHE A 29 5.70 -12.98 -11.75
C PHE A 29 4.34 -12.42 -12.20
N PHE A 30 3.64 -13.12 -13.10
CA PHE A 30 2.35 -12.71 -13.64
C PHE A 30 1.19 -13.60 -13.20
N VAL A 31 1.42 -14.49 -12.22
CA VAL A 31 0.38 -15.29 -11.57
C VAL A 31 -0.39 -14.44 -10.56
N SER A 32 -1.71 -14.65 -10.45
CA SER A 32 -2.52 -13.98 -9.43
C SER A 32 -2.19 -14.51 -8.03
N GLY A 33 -2.13 -13.62 -7.03
CA GLY A 33 -1.87 -13.96 -5.63
C GLY A 33 -3.04 -14.52 -4.84
N GLY A 34 -4.22 -14.69 -5.45
CA GLY A 34 -5.40 -15.26 -4.78
C GLY A 34 -6.22 -14.27 -3.94
N GLY A 35 -5.98 -12.96 -4.10
CA GLY A 35 -6.90 -11.92 -3.61
C GLY A 35 -8.26 -11.96 -4.34
N GLN A 36 -9.29 -11.40 -3.72
CA GLN A 36 -10.65 -11.41 -4.26
C GLN A 36 -11.26 -10.02 -4.43
N ARG A 37 -10.71 -9.02 -3.75
CA ARG A 37 -11.33 -7.70 -3.66
C ARG A 37 -10.39 -6.57 -4.03
N VAL A 38 -11.03 -5.49 -4.42
CA VAL A 38 -10.45 -4.15 -4.48
C VAL A 38 -11.29 -3.25 -3.58
N ALA A 39 -10.72 -2.16 -3.11
CA ALA A 39 -11.48 -1.13 -2.42
C ALA A 39 -11.03 0.27 -2.83
N LEU A 40 -11.97 1.21 -2.80
CA LEU A 40 -11.75 2.63 -3.01
C LEU A 40 -12.07 3.39 -1.73
N ALA A 41 -11.25 4.39 -1.41
CA ALA A 41 -11.48 5.31 -0.31
C ALA A 41 -11.11 6.73 -0.73
N GLN A 42 -11.67 7.72 -0.03
CA GLN A 42 -11.22 9.10 -0.19
C GLN A 42 -9.76 9.20 0.29
N GLY A 43 -8.89 9.69 -0.59
CA GLY A 43 -7.50 10.05 -0.28
C GLY A 43 -7.38 11.48 0.24
N VAL A 44 -6.18 11.83 0.69
CA VAL A 44 -5.84 13.14 1.25
C VAL A 44 -6.21 14.27 0.29
N ASP A 45 -6.86 15.35 0.74
CA ASP A 45 -7.23 16.49 -0.13
C ASP A 45 -8.16 16.13 -1.30
N ALA A 46 -9.12 15.23 -1.04
CA ALA A 46 -10.09 14.73 -2.01
C ALA A 46 -9.47 13.92 -3.17
N ASN A 47 -8.26 13.40 -2.95
CA ASN A 47 -7.59 12.45 -3.81
C ASN A 47 -8.19 11.04 -3.67
N LEU A 48 -7.52 10.02 -4.22
CA LEU A 48 -8.04 8.65 -4.23
C LEU A 48 -7.04 7.66 -3.62
N SER A 49 -7.53 6.86 -2.68
CA SER A 49 -6.84 5.68 -2.19
C SER A 49 -7.43 4.43 -2.83
N ILE A 50 -6.59 3.60 -3.41
CA ILE A 50 -6.96 2.33 -4.03
C ILE A 50 -6.29 1.19 -3.26
N PHE A 51 -7.07 0.18 -2.91
CA PHE A 51 -6.58 -1.05 -2.30
C PHE A 51 -6.86 -2.22 -3.25
N THR A 52 -5.89 -3.11 -3.43
CA THR A 52 -6.10 -4.36 -4.16
C THR A 52 -5.49 -5.53 -3.40
N GLU A 53 -6.27 -6.58 -3.15
CA GLU A 53 -5.79 -7.77 -2.46
C GLU A 53 -4.77 -8.53 -3.33
N ILE A 54 -3.59 -8.76 -2.77
CA ILE A 54 -2.48 -9.51 -3.39
C ILE A 54 -2.26 -10.88 -2.73
N SER A 55 -2.99 -11.15 -1.67
CA SER A 55 -3.22 -12.47 -1.06
C SER A 55 -4.47 -12.35 -0.16
N PRO A 56 -4.97 -13.45 0.45
CA PRO A 56 -6.10 -13.37 1.39
C PRO A 56 -5.86 -12.46 2.59
N THR A 57 -4.60 -12.17 2.92
CA THR A 57 -4.20 -11.39 4.11
C THR A 57 -3.41 -10.13 3.77
N HIS A 58 -3.16 -9.83 2.50
CA HIS A 58 -2.34 -8.69 2.10
C HIS A 58 -3.01 -7.85 1.02
N VAL A 59 -2.79 -6.54 1.08
CA VAL A 59 -3.15 -5.58 0.03
C VAL A 59 -1.97 -4.78 -0.43
N VAL A 60 -2.08 -4.30 -1.65
CA VAL A 60 -1.37 -3.12 -2.11
C VAL A 60 -2.29 -1.93 -1.92
N TRP A 61 -1.86 -0.97 -1.10
CA TRP A 61 -2.48 0.34 -0.97
C TRP A 61 -1.72 1.33 -1.83
N MET A 62 -2.42 1.95 -2.76
CA MET A 62 -1.88 2.95 -3.67
C MET A 62 -2.61 4.28 -3.47
N GLU A 63 -1.84 5.35 -3.38
CA GLU A 63 -2.36 6.70 -3.33
C GLU A 63 -2.21 7.36 -4.69
N LEU A 64 -3.32 7.87 -5.24
CA LEU A 64 -3.29 8.76 -6.38
C LEU A 64 -3.58 10.17 -5.91
N ASP A 65 -2.68 11.12 -6.15
CA ASP A 65 -2.84 12.51 -5.75
C ASP A 65 -2.97 13.48 -6.93
N ASN A 66 -3.47 14.67 -6.60
CA ASN A 66 -3.59 15.78 -7.51
C ASN A 66 -3.49 17.13 -6.78
N ASN A 67 -2.29 17.70 -6.72
CA ASN A 67 -2.04 19.04 -6.19
C ASN A 67 -2.67 20.14 -7.07
N ASN A 68 -3.00 19.85 -8.34
CA ASN A 68 -3.64 20.78 -9.26
C ASN A 68 -4.92 20.17 -9.86
N PRO A 69 -6.12 20.55 -9.42
CA PRO A 69 -7.38 19.94 -9.90
C PRO A 69 -7.58 20.02 -11.42
N ALA A 70 -6.87 20.90 -12.14
CA ALA A 70 -6.89 20.99 -13.60
C ALA A 70 -6.01 19.93 -14.32
N THR A 71 -5.29 19.07 -13.60
CA THR A 71 -4.49 17.97 -14.15
C THR A 71 -5.01 16.60 -13.73
N ARG A 72 -4.56 15.55 -14.43
CA ARG A 72 -4.90 14.17 -14.09
C ARG A 72 -4.34 13.72 -12.74
N LEU A 73 -4.92 12.66 -12.17
CA LEU A 73 -4.39 11.98 -10.98
C LEU A 73 -3.06 11.30 -11.30
N SER A 74 -2.14 11.28 -10.34
CA SER A 74 -0.81 10.68 -10.45
C SER A 74 -0.50 9.79 -9.26
N TRP A 75 0.30 8.74 -9.44
CA TRP A 75 0.70 7.88 -8.31
C TRP A 75 1.67 8.61 -7.39
N ARG A 76 1.33 8.64 -6.11
CA ARG A 76 2.14 9.25 -5.08
C ARG A 76 2.95 8.22 -4.30
N GLU A 77 2.30 7.15 -3.89
CA GLU A 77 2.92 6.14 -3.03
C GLU A 77 2.26 4.77 -3.27
N THR A 78 3.04 3.71 -3.08
CA THR A 78 2.50 2.36 -2.99
C THR A 78 3.09 1.61 -1.82
N LEU A 79 2.19 1.11 -0.99
CA LEU A 79 2.46 0.39 0.22
C LEU A 79 1.95 -1.04 0.08
N VAL A 80 2.69 -2.00 0.60
CA VAL A 80 2.14 -3.33 0.90
C VAL A 80 1.75 -3.35 2.37
N ALA A 81 0.54 -3.83 2.65
CA ALA A 81 -0.01 -3.91 3.99
C ALA A 81 -0.57 -5.30 4.27
N GLU A 82 -0.30 -5.82 5.46
CA GLU A 82 -0.98 -7.00 5.99
C GLU A 82 -2.34 -6.55 6.57
N LEU A 83 -3.44 -7.11 6.07
CA LEU A 83 -4.79 -6.78 6.53
C LEU A 83 -5.02 -7.36 7.92
N ARG A 84 -5.40 -6.49 8.85
CA ARG A 84 -5.76 -6.86 10.21
C ARG A 84 -7.01 -6.09 10.63
N ASN A 85 -7.94 -6.76 11.33
CA ASN A 85 -8.99 -6.08 12.07
C ASN A 85 -8.42 -5.70 13.43
N ILE A 86 -8.48 -4.41 13.76
CA ILE A 86 -7.78 -3.86 14.91
C ILE A 86 -8.80 -3.42 15.96
N TYR A 87 -8.61 -3.94 17.16
CA TYR A 87 -9.33 -3.58 18.37
C TYR A 87 -8.38 -2.76 19.24
N THR A 88 -8.54 -1.45 19.20
CA THR A 88 -7.71 -0.51 19.97
C THR A 88 -8.06 -0.56 21.45
N VAL A 89 -7.38 0.24 22.27
CA VAL A 89 -7.69 0.41 23.70
C VAL A 89 -9.17 0.70 23.95
N ARG A 90 -9.85 1.43 23.06
CA ARG A 90 -11.27 1.79 23.20
C ARG A 90 -12.18 0.55 23.21
N GLU A 91 -11.83 -0.48 22.43
CA GLU A 91 -12.58 -1.72 22.35
C GLU A 91 -12.28 -2.67 23.53
N LEU A 92 -11.28 -2.36 24.36
CA LEU A 92 -10.93 -3.17 25.51
C LEU A 92 -11.81 -2.81 26.71
N THR A 93 -12.38 -3.83 27.35
CA THR A 93 -12.99 -3.70 28.67
C THR A 93 -11.91 -3.81 29.73
N LEU A 94 -11.64 -2.72 30.44
CA LEU A 94 -10.57 -2.63 31.42
C LEU A 94 -11.10 -2.81 32.84
N SER A 95 -10.50 -3.72 33.61
CA SER A 95 -10.74 -3.78 35.05
C SER A 95 -10.05 -2.61 35.79
N SER A 96 -10.26 -2.49 37.10
CA SER A 96 -9.51 -1.51 37.90
C SER A 96 -7.99 -1.79 37.86
N GLY A 97 -7.18 -0.75 37.71
CA GLY A 97 -5.71 -0.84 37.78
C GLY A 97 -4.96 -0.50 36.49
N TRP A 98 -5.66 -0.13 35.42
CA TRP A 98 -5.04 0.39 34.19
C TRP A 98 -4.89 1.89 34.20
N SER A 99 -3.82 2.38 33.59
CA SER A 99 -3.59 3.79 33.30
C SER A 99 -3.43 3.98 31.80
N GLN A 100 -4.17 4.91 31.21
CA GLN A 100 -3.97 5.32 29.82
C GLN A 100 -2.80 6.30 29.73
N LEU A 101 -1.94 6.13 28.75
CA LEU A 101 -0.65 6.80 28.71
C LEU A 101 -0.51 7.81 27.57
N GLN A 102 -0.23 9.08 27.89
CA GLN A 102 0.11 10.10 26.90
C GLN A 102 1.50 9.91 26.30
N SER A 103 2.46 9.65 27.18
CA SER A 103 3.82 9.30 26.79
C SER A 103 4.12 7.92 27.32
N SER A 104 5.06 7.30 26.65
CA SER A 104 5.46 5.96 26.97
C SER A 104 6.39 5.90 28.20
N GLY A 105 6.65 7.07 28.82
CA GLY A 105 7.36 7.18 30.09
C GLY A 105 8.89 7.14 30.00
N SER A 106 9.47 7.00 28.79
CA SER A 106 10.94 6.86 28.64
C SER A 106 11.76 8.13 28.86
N GLY A 107 11.11 9.28 29.03
CA GLY A 107 11.77 10.59 29.11
C GLY A 107 12.40 11.08 27.79
N LEU A 108 12.27 10.32 26.69
CA LEU A 108 12.73 10.76 25.36
C LEU A 108 11.69 11.67 24.69
N SER A 109 12.13 12.68 23.94
CA SER A 109 11.23 13.58 23.20
C SER A 109 10.37 12.85 22.15
N GLY A 110 10.82 11.72 21.64
CA GLY A 110 10.07 10.83 20.72
C GLY A 110 9.21 9.76 21.40
N SER A 111 9.04 9.81 22.73
CA SER A 111 8.35 8.78 23.52
C SER A 111 6.81 8.88 23.51
N TYR A 112 6.25 9.81 22.74
CA TYR A 112 4.84 10.14 22.79
C TYR A 112 3.99 9.10 22.04
N ILE A 113 3.11 8.41 22.78
CA ILE A 113 2.19 7.37 22.28
C ILE A 113 0.75 7.87 22.16
N GLY A 114 0.48 9.10 22.57
CA GLY A 114 -0.75 9.81 22.27
C GLY A 114 -2.02 9.19 22.83
N ASN A 115 -1.95 8.57 24.02
CA ASN A 115 -3.07 7.88 24.67
C ASN A 115 -3.57 6.63 23.96
N ARG A 116 -2.77 6.07 23.05
CA ARG A 116 -3.11 4.85 22.33
C ARG A 116 -2.69 3.58 23.07
N ALA A 117 -2.19 3.73 24.29
CA ALA A 117 -1.76 2.60 25.10
C ALA A 117 -2.27 2.70 26.53
N ILE A 118 -2.42 1.52 27.12
CA ILE A 118 -2.71 1.31 28.53
C ILE A 118 -1.55 0.60 29.19
N SER A 119 -1.32 0.88 30.46
CA SER A 119 -0.31 0.20 31.25
C SER A 119 -0.83 -0.18 32.62
N THR A 120 -0.29 -1.28 33.15
CA THR A 120 -0.55 -1.71 34.51
C THR A 120 0.65 -2.42 35.12
N SER A 121 0.83 -2.22 36.42
CA SER A 121 1.71 -2.98 37.31
C SER A 121 0.91 -3.96 38.20
N SER A 122 -0.42 -3.93 38.10
CA SER A 122 -1.31 -4.71 38.97
C SER A 122 -1.45 -6.13 38.46
N ALA A 123 -1.15 -7.11 39.32
CA ALA A 123 -1.32 -8.53 39.03
C ALA A 123 -2.80 -8.96 38.91
N THR A 124 -3.75 -8.13 39.32
CA THR A 124 -5.19 -8.43 39.24
C THR A 124 -5.90 -7.67 38.13
N ALA A 125 -5.20 -6.83 37.37
CA ALA A 125 -5.80 -6.06 36.29
C ALA A 125 -5.91 -6.90 35.01
N THR A 126 -7.07 -6.85 34.36
CA THR A 126 -7.36 -7.51 33.08
C THR A 126 -7.83 -6.49 32.05
N ALA A 127 -7.46 -6.72 30.79
CA ALA A 127 -8.00 -6.05 29.63
C ALA A 127 -8.61 -7.11 28.71
N ASP A 128 -9.93 -7.05 28.54
CA ASP A 128 -10.70 -8.05 27.81
C ASP A 128 -11.22 -7.49 26.49
N VAL A 129 -11.22 -8.29 25.44
CA VAL A 129 -11.83 -7.92 24.16
C VAL A 129 -12.44 -9.13 23.46
N ILE A 130 -13.62 -8.92 22.87
CA ILE A 130 -14.26 -9.92 22.03
C ILE A 130 -13.75 -9.72 20.61
N VAL A 131 -13.08 -10.73 20.08
CA VAL A 131 -12.62 -10.78 18.70
C VAL A 131 -13.29 -11.93 17.99
N GLY A 132 -13.54 -11.80 16.68
CA GLY A 132 -14.19 -12.90 15.98
C GLY A 132 -14.38 -12.70 14.50
N ARG A 133 -14.34 -13.82 13.78
CA ARG A 133 -14.63 -13.93 12.33
C ARG A 133 -15.11 -15.34 12.00
N ALA A 134 -15.91 -15.45 10.93
CA ALA A 134 -16.33 -16.73 10.39
C ALA A 134 -15.19 -17.50 9.70
N ASP A 135 -14.30 -16.79 8.99
CA ASP A 135 -13.11 -17.38 8.39
C ASP A 135 -12.02 -17.63 9.45
N PRO A 136 -11.12 -18.61 9.24
CA PRO A 136 -9.96 -18.79 10.09
C PRO A 136 -9.14 -17.52 10.26
N TYR A 137 -8.70 -17.24 11.49
CA TYR A 137 -7.89 -16.08 11.80
C TYR A 137 -6.83 -16.38 12.86
N ASP A 138 -5.76 -15.59 12.79
CA ASP A 138 -4.72 -15.51 13.80
C ASP A 138 -5.01 -14.30 14.69
N VAL A 139 -4.43 -14.28 15.89
CA VAL A 139 -4.56 -13.20 16.86
C VAL A 139 -3.20 -12.64 17.23
N TRP A 140 -3.10 -11.31 17.28
CA TRP A 140 -1.91 -10.58 17.69
C TRP A 140 -2.21 -9.61 18.82
N ILE A 141 -1.20 -9.36 19.65
CA ILE A 141 -1.20 -8.25 20.60
C ILE A 141 -0.15 -7.23 20.16
N TYR A 142 -0.57 -5.97 20.12
CA TYR A 142 0.31 -4.82 19.89
C TYR A 142 0.71 -4.21 21.22
N TYR A 143 2.00 -3.95 21.38
CA TYR A 143 2.59 -3.40 22.60
C TYR A 143 3.82 -2.54 22.27
N THR A 144 4.17 -1.62 23.17
CA THR A 144 5.47 -0.91 23.08
C THR A 144 6.43 -1.49 24.12
N GLY A 145 7.56 -2.04 23.66
CA GLY A 145 8.60 -2.60 24.54
C GLY A 145 9.24 -1.57 25.48
N ARG A 146 9.55 -2.02 26.71
CA ARG A 146 10.13 -1.20 27.80
C ARG A 146 11.30 -1.86 28.48
N THR A 147 12.23 -1.06 28.98
CA THR A 147 13.27 -1.52 29.91
C THR A 147 12.73 -2.06 31.23
N ASN A 148 11.55 -1.59 31.67
CA ASN A 148 10.82 -2.13 32.83
C ASN A 148 9.69 -3.11 32.48
N GLY A 149 9.65 -3.58 31.23
CA GLY A 149 8.62 -4.49 30.74
C GLY A 149 8.57 -5.80 31.52
N GLY A 150 7.37 -6.25 31.85
CA GLY A 150 7.09 -7.54 32.49
C GLY A 150 6.50 -8.56 31.53
N TYR A 151 6.09 -9.72 32.06
CA TYR A 151 5.36 -10.71 31.27
C TYR A 151 3.90 -10.29 31.09
N ALA A 152 3.44 -10.26 29.85
CA ALA A 152 2.03 -10.16 29.53
C ALA A 152 1.47 -11.57 29.39
N ARG A 153 0.65 -11.97 30.37
CA ARG A 153 -0.11 -13.22 30.31
C ARG A 153 -1.32 -13.01 29.42
N VAL A 154 -1.61 -14.04 28.63
CA VAL A 154 -2.74 -14.07 27.70
C VAL A 154 -3.55 -15.31 27.98
N ASP A 155 -4.85 -15.12 28.11
CA ASP A 155 -5.84 -16.19 28.14
C ASP A 155 -6.84 -15.95 27.00
N ILE A 156 -7.36 -17.02 26.40
CA ILE A 156 -8.44 -17.00 25.41
C ILE A 156 -9.57 -17.87 25.93
N ASP A 157 -10.78 -17.32 25.99
CA ASP A 157 -11.97 -17.94 26.58
C ASP A 157 -11.78 -18.44 28.02
N GLY A 158 -10.91 -17.75 28.78
CA GLY A 158 -10.62 -18.05 30.18
C GLY A 158 -9.56 -19.13 30.41
N ASP A 159 -8.94 -19.68 29.36
CA ASP A 159 -7.83 -20.63 29.48
C ASP A 159 -6.67 -20.34 28.51
N GLN A 160 -5.65 -21.22 28.48
CA GLN A 160 -4.46 -21.07 27.63
C GLN A 160 -4.30 -22.16 26.57
N VAL A 161 -5.34 -22.97 26.34
CA VAL A 161 -5.33 -24.02 25.33
C VAL A 161 -5.25 -23.40 23.95
N LEU A 162 -6.06 -22.37 23.69
CA LEU A 162 -6.13 -21.68 22.40
C LEU A 162 -4.98 -20.69 22.16
N VAL A 163 -4.20 -20.34 23.19
CA VAL A 163 -2.98 -19.53 23.04
C VAL A 163 -1.87 -20.43 22.50
N ASN A 164 -1.91 -20.79 21.23
CA ASN A 164 -1.04 -21.82 20.64
C ASN A 164 0.27 -21.30 20.04
N GLU A 165 0.47 -19.98 19.96
CA GLU A 165 1.69 -19.36 19.41
C GLU A 165 2.67 -18.89 20.49
N LEU A 166 2.28 -18.95 21.77
CA LEU A 166 3.15 -18.61 22.90
C LEU A 166 3.58 -19.85 23.67
N THR A 167 4.77 -19.76 24.26
CA THR A 167 5.31 -20.73 25.21
C THR A 167 5.20 -20.20 26.64
N ASP A 168 5.56 -21.03 27.63
CA ASP A 168 5.82 -20.61 29.01
C ASP A 168 7.22 -19.99 29.10
N PRO A 169 7.37 -18.65 29.11
CA PRO A 169 8.69 -18.03 29.14
C PRO A 169 9.30 -18.23 30.53
N ASP A 170 10.53 -18.72 30.59
CA ASP A 170 11.29 -18.86 31.84
C ASP A 170 10.60 -19.72 32.92
N ALA A 171 9.71 -20.63 32.51
CA ALA A 171 8.96 -21.54 33.39
C ALA A 171 8.15 -20.80 34.48
N VAL A 172 7.53 -19.67 34.13
CA VAL A 172 6.61 -18.92 35.01
C VAL A 172 5.29 -19.66 35.28
N GLY A 173 5.00 -20.73 34.54
CA GLY A 173 3.87 -21.63 34.75
C GLY A 173 2.63 -21.29 33.90
N PHE A 174 2.78 -20.39 32.92
CA PHE A 174 1.71 -19.99 32.02
C PHE A 174 2.30 -19.41 30.73
N LYS A 175 1.55 -19.49 29.64
CA LYS A 175 1.90 -18.90 28.35
C LYS A 175 1.83 -17.38 28.43
N ALA A 176 2.93 -16.74 28.04
CA ALA A 176 3.09 -15.30 28.08
C ALA A 176 4.18 -14.87 27.11
N PHE A 177 4.26 -13.56 26.87
CA PHE A 177 5.38 -12.94 26.19
C PHE A 177 5.96 -11.83 27.05
N SER A 178 7.26 -11.58 26.90
CA SER A 178 7.91 -10.47 27.59
C SER A 178 7.66 -9.17 26.83
N THR A 179 7.17 -8.15 27.56
CA THR A 179 7.12 -6.77 27.05
C THR A 179 8.44 -6.03 27.24
N PHE A 180 9.48 -6.72 27.75
CA PHE A 180 10.82 -6.16 27.89
C PHE A 180 11.47 -5.85 26.54
N SER A 181 12.18 -4.74 26.50
CA SER A 181 13.17 -4.44 25.48
C SER A 181 14.39 -3.77 26.12
N ALA A 182 15.59 -4.06 25.61
CA ALA A 182 16.85 -3.54 26.15
C ALA A 182 16.93 -1.99 26.17
N THR A 183 16.13 -1.35 25.34
CA THR A 183 15.89 0.09 25.32
C THR A 183 14.40 0.34 25.21
N ASP A 184 13.93 1.45 25.77
CA ASP A 184 12.53 1.87 25.61
C ASP A 184 12.24 2.17 24.14
N LEU A 185 11.28 1.44 23.59
CA LEU A 185 10.93 1.58 22.19
C LEU A 185 10.07 2.82 21.97
N GLN A 186 10.29 3.45 20.82
CA GLN A 186 9.45 4.52 20.28
C GLN A 186 8.42 3.96 19.28
N ARG A 187 8.47 2.66 19.01
CA ARG A 187 7.67 1.97 18.01
C ARG A 187 7.02 0.74 18.63
N ARG A 188 5.79 0.49 18.19
CA ARG A 188 5.01 -0.70 18.51
C ARG A 188 5.65 -1.97 17.95
N ILE A 189 5.51 -3.05 18.68
CA ILE A 189 5.78 -4.43 18.27
C ILE A 189 4.45 -5.17 18.27
N SER A 190 4.33 -6.17 17.40
CA SER A 190 3.22 -7.13 17.45
C SER A 190 3.76 -8.52 17.78
N VAL A 191 3.09 -9.24 18.66
CA VAL A 191 3.34 -10.67 18.91
C VAL A 191 2.12 -11.47 18.48
N LYS A 192 2.30 -12.58 17.75
CA LYS A 192 1.23 -13.51 17.44
C LYS A 192 0.99 -14.39 18.66
N ILE A 193 -0.25 -14.55 19.09
CA ILE A 193 -0.61 -15.28 20.31
C ILE A 193 -1.42 -16.55 20.03
N ALA A 194 -2.12 -16.58 18.90
CA ALA A 194 -2.91 -17.71 18.48
C ALA A 194 -3.02 -17.76 16.95
N SER A 195 -3.20 -18.97 16.42
CA SER A 195 -3.42 -19.24 15.01
C SER A 195 -4.57 -20.20 14.76
N GLY A 196 -5.27 -19.98 13.64
CA GLY A 196 -6.32 -20.87 13.13
C GLY A 196 -7.61 -20.90 13.96
N LEU A 197 -7.93 -19.81 14.66
CA LEU A 197 -9.19 -19.66 15.40
C LEU A 197 -10.36 -19.37 14.45
N THR A 198 -11.59 -19.68 14.87
CA THR A 198 -12.84 -19.41 14.12
C THR A 198 -13.98 -19.15 15.10
N GLY A 199 -14.88 -18.23 14.76
CA GLY A 199 -15.97 -17.82 15.64
C GLY A 199 -15.58 -16.62 16.52
N ASP A 200 -16.32 -16.41 17.61
CA ASP A 200 -16.04 -15.34 18.58
C ASP A 200 -15.25 -15.91 19.76
N HIS A 201 -14.24 -15.16 20.20
CA HIS A 201 -13.38 -15.50 21.33
C HIS A 201 -13.15 -14.27 22.22
N VAL A 202 -13.03 -14.49 23.53
CA VAL A 202 -12.62 -13.45 24.48
C VAL A 202 -11.11 -13.55 24.68
N VAL A 203 -10.38 -12.50 24.30
CA VAL A 203 -8.95 -12.37 24.59
C VAL A 203 -8.78 -11.55 25.85
N THR A 204 -8.14 -12.14 26.86
CA THR A 204 -7.84 -11.49 28.14
C THR A 204 -6.34 -11.30 28.29
N ILE A 205 -5.92 -10.04 28.50
CA ILE A 205 -4.52 -9.67 28.76
C ILE A 205 -4.38 -9.26 30.22
N SER A 206 -3.39 -9.81 30.91
CA SER A 206 -3.10 -9.50 32.30
C SER A 206 -1.60 -9.42 32.57
N ASN A 207 -1.24 -8.81 33.70
CA ASN A 207 0.14 -8.74 34.14
C ASN A 207 0.57 -10.08 34.75
N GLY A 208 1.44 -10.81 34.05
CA GLY A 208 2.03 -12.08 34.48
C GLY A 208 3.18 -11.93 35.48
N GLY A 209 3.56 -10.71 35.85
CA GLY A 209 4.62 -10.43 36.81
C GLY A 209 5.95 -10.05 36.17
N THR A 210 7.01 -10.12 36.98
CA THR A 210 8.32 -9.53 36.64
C THR A 210 9.11 -10.37 35.64
N ALA A 211 9.57 -9.75 34.55
CA ALA A 211 10.50 -10.36 33.60
C ALA A 211 11.97 -10.08 33.98
N THR A 212 12.87 -11.02 33.64
CA THR A 212 14.33 -10.87 33.85
C THR A 212 15.10 -11.14 32.55
N PRO A 213 15.81 -10.16 31.97
CA PRO A 213 15.82 -8.74 32.33
C PRO A 213 14.44 -8.08 32.15
N GLY A 214 14.20 -6.99 32.89
CA GLY A 214 12.96 -6.23 32.78
C GLY A 214 12.45 -5.68 34.10
N GLY A 215 11.13 -5.60 34.20
CA GLY A 215 10.41 -5.13 35.38
C GLY A 215 9.02 -5.77 35.45
N GLY A 216 8.11 -5.14 36.18
CA GLY A 216 6.77 -5.67 36.43
C GLY A 216 5.64 -4.93 35.73
N ASN A 217 5.93 -4.12 34.71
CA ASN A 217 4.90 -3.33 34.02
C ASN A 217 4.64 -3.88 32.62
N ILE A 218 3.38 -3.97 32.23
CA ILE A 218 3.01 -4.22 30.83
C ILE A 218 2.40 -2.97 30.21
N LEU A 219 2.57 -2.81 28.90
CA LEU A 219 2.05 -1.67 28.12
C LEU A 219 1.44 -2.22 26.82
N ILE A 220 0.12 -2.11 26.68
CA ILE A 220 -0.66 -2.70 25.58
C ILE A 220 -1.30 -1.58 24.76
N GLU A 221 -1.33 -1.75 23.44
CA GLU A 221 -1.87 -0.77 22.49
C GLU A 221 -3.14 -1.25 21.77
N ALA A 222 -3.17 -2.52 21.37
CA ALA A 222 -4.30 -3.09 20.65
C ALA A 222 -4.26 -4.62 20.66
N VAL A 223 -5.40 -5.22 20.35
CA VAL A 223 -5.51 -6.60 19.88
C VAL A 223 -5.87 -6.56 18.41
N ALA A 224 -5.37 -7.51 17.64
CA ALA A 224 -5.72 -7.64 16.24
C ALA A 224 -6.02 -9.07 15.87
N ILE A 225 -6.84 -9.24 14.85
CA ILE A 225 -7.04 -10.52 14.19
C ILE A 225 -6.80 -10.39 12.69
N THR A 226 -6.66 -11.51 11.99
CA THR A 226 -6.51 -11.52 10.53
C THR A 226 -7.66 -10.71 9.94
N GLY A 227 -7.37 -9.81 9.01
CA GLY A 227 -8.34 -8.91 8.38
C GLY A 227 -8.68 -9.31 6.94
N ASN A 228 -9.61 -8.59 6.34
CA ASN A 228 -9.81 -8.53 4.89
C ASN A 228 -10.38 -7.14 4.55
N LEU A 229 -10.49 -6.77 3.28
CA LEU A 229 -10.98 -5.43 2.91
C LEU A 229 -12.43 -5.13 3.33
N ALA A 230 -13.25 -6.16 3.58
CA ALA A 230 -14.60 -5.99 4.10
C ALA A 230 -14.64 -5.97 5.64
N GLY A 231 -13.49 -6.08 6.30
CA GLY A 231 -13.38 -6.04 7.74
C GLY A 231 -13.76 -4.67 8.30
N PRO A 232 -14.66 -4.57 9.29
CA PRO A 232 -15.13 -3.28 9.78
C PRO A 232 -14.04 -2.47 10.49
N GLN A 233 -12.95 -3.12 10.89
CA GLN A 233 -11.86 -2.56 11.69
C GLN A 233 -10.51 -2.59 10.96
N VAL A 234 -10.54 -2.77 9.63
CA VAL A 234 -9.33 -2.81 8.80
C VAL A 234 -8.66 -1.43 8.68
N LEU A 235 -9.45 -0.37 8.85
CA LEU A 235 -9.02 1.02 9.00
C LEU A 235 -9.85 1.68 10.12
N PRO A 236 -9.37 2.77 10.73
CA PRO A 236 -10.16 3.52 11.70
C PRO A 236 -11.50 4.00 11.12
N PRO A 237 -12.56 4.14 11.91
CA PRO A 237 -13.84 4.63 11.40
C PRO A 237 -13.75 6.08 10.89
N LEU A 238 -14.66 6.48 10.00
CA LEU A 238 -14.80 7.86 9.56
C LEU A 238 -15.30 8.74 10.72
N TRP A 239 -14.68 9.90 10.87
CA TRP A 239 -15.10 10.94 11.80
C TRP A 239 -16.55 11.34 11.51
N GLN A 240 -17.36 11.39 12.57
CA GLN A 240 -18.75 11.82 12.58
C GLN A 240 -18.92 13.09 13.42
N PRO A 241 -19.77 14.05 12.98
CA PRO A 241 -20.08 15.27 13.72
C PRO A 241 -20.90 14.98 14.97
N GLY A 242 -20.72 15.78 16.02
CA GLY A 242 -21.49 15.66 17.26
C GLY A 242 -21.38 14.28 17.95
N THR A 243 -20.28 13.55 17.72
CA THR A 243 -20.07 12.20 18.22
C THR A 243 -19.15 12.23 19.43
N THR A 244 -19.48 11.44 20.45
CA THR A 244 -18.61 11.30 21.62
C THR A 244 -17.41 10.44 21.26
N TYR A 245 -16.23 11.00 21.47
CA TYR A 245 -14.95 10.33 21.36
C TYR A 245 -14.26 10.29 22.72
N GLU A 246 -13.56 9.20 22.95
CA GLU A 246 -12.62 9.07 24.04
C GLU A 246 -11.22 9.45 23.56
N MET A 247 -10.40 9.92 24.49
CA MET A 247 -9.00 10.22 24.24
C MET A 247 -8.30 8.98 23.67
N GLY A 248 -7.55 9.13 22.59
CA GLY A 248 -6.90 8.02 21.89
C GLY A 248 -7.73 7.42 20.75
N ASP A 249 -9.03 7.71 20.66
CA ASP A 249 -9.88 7.27 19.55
C ASP A 249 -9.29 7.69 18.22
N GLU A 250 -9.14 6.74 17.30
CA GLU A 250 -8.68 6.98 15.94
C GLU A 250 -9.84 7.09 14.97
N VAL A 251 -9.74 8.06 14.08
CA VAL A 251 -10.72 8.29 13.02
C VAL A 251 -10.06 8.69 11.72
N GLN A 252 -10.81 8.60 10.63
CA GLN A 252 -10.44 9.10 9.32
C GLN A 252 -11.29 10.32 8.96
N PHE A 253 -10.68 11.34 8.36
CA PHE A 253 -11.42 12.45 7.76
C PHE A 253 -10.65 13.05 6.57
N GLY A 254 -11.30 13.19 5.41
CA GLY A 254 -10.67 13.75 4.21
C GLY A 254 -9.40 13.02 3.77
N GLY A 255 -9.37 11.68 3.95
CA GLY A 255 -8.22 10.82 3.66
C GLY A 255 -7.04 10.93 4.62
N ARG A 256 -7.17 11.68 5.71
CA ARG A 256 -6.18 11.77 6.80
C ARG A 256 -6.65 10.99 8.02
N TYR A 257 -5.69 10.59 8.86
CA TYR A 257 -5.94 9.88 10.10
C TYR A 257 -5.77 10.83 11.28
N TYR A 258 -6.67 10.75 12.25
CA TYR A 258 -6.66 11.61 13.42
C TYR A 258 -6.83 10.79 14.69
N ALA A 259 -6.23 11.25 15.79
CA ALA A 259 -6.53 10.77 17.12
C ALA A 259 -7.05 11.88 18.04
N ALA A 260 -8.11 11.56 18.78
CA ALA A 260 -8.67 12.43 19.81
C ALA A 260 -7.66 12.64 20.95
N ARG A 261 -7.50 13.89 21.40
CA ARG A 261 -6.55 14.25 22.47
C ARG A 261 -7.18 14.39 23.85
N ALA A 262 -8.51 14.34 23.93
CA ALA A 262 -9.28 14.39 25.15
C ALA A 262 -10.58 13.60 24.98
N ASN A 263 -11.29 13.38 26.08
CA ASN A 263 -12.66 12.90 26.04
C ASN A 263 -13.58 14.08 25.71
N GLY A 264 -14.53 13.90 24.80
CA GLY A 264 -15.48 14.95 24.48
C GLY A 264 -16.38 14.62 23.29
N GLN A 265 -17.25 15.56 22.95
CA GLN A 265 -18.07 15.47 21.75
C GLN A 265 -17.40 16.27 20.64
N SER A 266 -17.32 15.71 19.43
CA SER A 266 -16.77 16.41 18.27
C SER A 266 -17.61 17.62 17.85
N GLY A 267 -16.96 18.53 17.12
CA GLY A 267 -17.61 19.67 16.49
C GLY A 267 -18.58 19.27 15.35
N VAL A 268 -19.09 20.29 14.65
CA VAL A 268 -19.94 20.10 13.45
C VAL A 268 -19.15 20.04 12.15
N VAL A 269 -17.88 20.42 12.17
CA VAL A 269 -16.94 20.35 11.03
C VAL A 269 -15.76 19.49 11.45
N GLY A 270 -15.29 18.60 10.58
CA GLY A 270 -14.16 17.72 10.87
C GLY A 270 -12.81 18.46 10.90
N PRO A 271 -11.77 17.85 11.49
CA PRO A 271 -10.43 18.44 11.53
C PRO A 271 -9.81 18.55 10.13
N THR A 272 -9.10 19.64 9.83
CA THR A 272 -8.53 19.90 8.49
C THR A 272 -7.02 20.16 8.47
N HIS A 273 -6.39 20.23 9.65
CA HIS A 273 -4.96 20.47 9.75
C HIS A 273 -4.16 19.28 9.19
N VAL A 274 -3.01 19.59 8.59
CA VAL A 274 -2.15 18.63 7.88
C VAL A 274 -0.94 18.17 8.70
N SER A 275 -0.66 18.86 9.81
CA SER A 275 0.40 18.48 10.74
C SER A 275 0.07 18.93 12.16
N GLY A 276 0.64 18.25 13.14
CA GLY A 276 0.55 18.63 14.54
C GLY A 276 -0.81 18.36 15.17
N ILE A 277 -1.28 19.33 15.97
CA ILE A 277 -2.50 19.24 16.77
C ILE A 277 -3.34 20.48 16.49
N ALA A 278 -4.62 20.30 16.21
CA ALA A 278 -5.58 21.41 16.16
C ALA A 278 -6.99 20.97 16.58
N SER A 279 -7.78 21.95 16.99
CA SER A 279 -9.18 21.77 17.39
C SER A 279 -10.12 21.68 16.18
N ASP A 280 -11.18 20.88 16.29
CA ASP A 280 -12.36 20.91 15.41
C ASP A 280 -13.43 21.94 15.86
N GLY A 281 -13.10 22.75 16.87
CA GLY A 281 -14.00 23.69 17.54
C GLY A 281 -14.59 23.15 18.85
N ALA A 282 -14.47 21.85 19.13
CA ALA A 282 -14.90 21.22 20.37
C ALA A 282 -13.84 20.28 20.97
N LEU A 283 -13.15 19.51 20.12
CA LEU A 283 -12.14 18.54 20.52
C LEU A 283 -10.81 18.80 19.79
N ASP A 284 -9.70 18.60 20.50
CA ASP A 284 -8.36 18.63 19.90
C ASP A 284 -8.03 17.29 19.25
N TRP A 285 -7.54 17.36 18.02
CA TRP A 285 -7.16 16.21 17.20
C TRP A 285 -5.69 16.31 16.85
N ARG A 286 -4.98 15.18 16.91
CA ARG A 286 -3.64 15.03 16.33
C ARG A 286 -3.77 14.33 15.00
N VAL A 287 -3.14 14.87 13.95
CA VAL A 287 -3.08 14.21 12.64
C VAL A 287 -1.89 13.25 12.53
N ASP A 288 -2.10 12.13 11.87
CA ASP A 288 -1.10 11.16 11.46
C ASP A 288 -1.22 10.86 9.96
N HIS A 289 -0.09 10.61 9.29
CA HIS A 289 -0.05 10.39 7.84
C HIS A 289 -0.51 8.98 7.42
N ARG A 290 -0.52 8.02 8.36
CA ARG A 290 -0.91 6.62 8.14
C ARG A 290 -1.73 6.16 9.35
N PRO A 291 -2.62 5.16 9.21
CA PRO A 291 -3.33 4.62 10.36
C PRO A 291 -2.34 3.94 11.29
N THR A 292 -2.69 3.87 12.56
CA THR A 292 -1.79 3.27 13.56
C THR A 292 -1.71 1.76 13.43
N TYR A 293 -2.52 1.11 12.62
CA TYR A 293 -2.51 -0.34 12.51
C TYR A 293 -3.17 -0.62 11.15
N PRO A 294 -2.53 -1.24 10.12
CA PRO A 294 -1.57 -2.37 10.07
C PRO A 294 -0.06 -2.07 9.92
N LYS A 295 0.75 -3.13 9.71
CA LYS A 295 2.15 -3.04 9.25
C LYS A 295 2.16 -2.65 7.77
N PHE A 296 2.96 -1.64 7.43
CA PHE A 296 3.15 -1.16 6.07
C PHE A 296 4.62 -1.24 5.68
N VAL A 297 4.86 -1.53 4.42
CA VAL A 297 6.17 -1.37 3.79
C VAL A 297 5.98 -0.60 2.50
N SER A 298 6.70 0.50 2.35
CA SER A 298 6.76 1.22 1.08
C SER A 298 7.54 0.39 0.07
N ILE A 299 6.92 0.13 -1.07
CA ILE A 299 7.58 -0.57 -2.18
C ILE A 299 7.87 0.36 -3.36
N ASP A 300 7.25 1.55 -3.39
CA ASP A 300 7.42 2.56 -4.44
C ASP A 300 7.00 3.95 -3.91
N TYR A 301 7.79 4.97 -4.28
CA TYR A 301 7.46 6.38 -4.13
C TYR A 301 7.40 7.10 -5.49
N ALA A 302 6.33 7.88 -5.69
CA ALA A 302 6.11 8.90 -6.71
C ALA A 302 6.65 8.57 -8.11
N SER A 303 5.76 8.09 -9.00
CA SER A 303 6.07 7.96 -10.41
C SER A 303 4.83 7.78 -11.28
N GLU A 304 4.93 8.22 -12.52
CA GLU A 304 3.87 8.09 -13.52
C GLU A 304 3.91 6.71 -14.18
N ARG A 305 3.58 5.69 -13.38
CA ARG A 305 3.59 4.26 -13.76
C ARG A 305 2.94 3.97 -15.11
N GLU A 306 2.00 4.82 -15.51
CA GLU A 306 1.31 4.70 -16.80
C GLU A 306 2.21 5.16 -17.94
N TYR A 307 2.72 6.39 -17.87
CA TYR A 307 3.65 6.95 -18.87
C TYR A 307 4.28 8.26 -18.43
N ALA A 308 5.41 8.57 -19.07
CA ALA A 308 5.90 9.94 -19.22
C ALA A 308 6.54 10.10 -20.61
N ALA A 309 6.55 11.31 -21.14
CA ALA A 309 7.20 11.60 -22.41
C ALA A 309 7.87 12.98 -22.39
N SER A 310 8.97 13.15 -23.12
CA SER A 310 9.44 14.48 -23.54
C SER A 310 9.22 14.62 -25.02
N VAL A 311 8.58 15.72 -25.40
CA VAL A 311 8.27 16.04 -26.78
C VAL A 311 8.76 17.43 -27.13
N THR A 312 9.20 17.60 -28.38
CA THR A 312 9.58 18.89 -28.95
C THR A 312 8.61 19.26 -30.07
N SER A 313 8.00 20.44 -29.97
CA SER A 313 7.13 21.02 -30.99
C SER A 313 7.48 22.49 -31.21
N GLY A 314 7.63 22.90 -32.48
CA GLY A 314 8.03 24.28 -32.81
C GLY A 314 9.35 24.73 -32.17
N GLY A 315 10.26 23.78 -31.87
CA GLY A 315 11.53 24.04 -31.18
C GLY A 315 11.44 24.18 -29.66
N ALA A 316 10.26 24.04 -29.06
CA ALA A 316 10.06 24.05 -27.61
C ALA A 316 9.87 22.62 -27.08
N SER A 317 10.63 22.26 -26.04
CA SER A 317 10.48 20.99 -25.32
C SER A 317 9.39 21.08 -24.25
N THR A 318 8.65 19.99 -24.07
CA THR A 318 7.59 19.83 -23.09
C THR A 318 7.66 18.41 -22.53
N VAL A 319 7.52 18.28 -21.21
CA VAL A 319 7.38 16.96 -20.57
C VAL A 319 5.90 16.71 -20.29
N LEU A 320 5.45 15.50 -20.56
CA LEU A 320 4.09 15.02 -20.39
C LEU A 320 4.12 13.84 -19.44
N GLY A 321 3.01 13.62 -18.73
CA GLY A 321 2.89 12.51 -17.80
C GLY A 321 2.62 12.99 -16.38
N GLY A 322 1.37 13.30 -16.07
CA GLY A 322 0.86 13.48 -14.72
C GLY A 322 1.30 14.78 -14.05
N GLN A 323 1.30 14.76 -12.73
CA GLN A 323 1.49 15.93 -11.89
C GLN A 323 2.94 16.42 -11.87
N THR A 324 3.92 15.51 -11.85
CA THR A 324 5.35 15.88 -11.73
C THR A 324 5.90 16.46 -13.02
N HIS A 325 5.36 16.02 -14.16
CA HIS A 325 5.80 16.46 -15.48
C HIS A 325 4.85 17.48 -16.14
N GLY A 326 3.61 17.56 -15.66
CA GLY A 326 2.65 18.58 -16.06
C GLY A 326 2.10 18.40 -17.47
N PHE A 327 1.32 19.41 -17.89
CA PHE A 327 0.76 19.58 -19.24
C PHE A 327 -0.21 18.51 -19.76
N ASP A 328 -0.64 17.58 -18.90
CA ASP A 328 -1.83 16.76 -19.13
C ASP A 328 -3.06 17.45 -18.52
N ALA A 329 -3.65 18.40 -19.24
CA ALA A 329 -4.83 19.12 -18.78
C ALA A 329 -6.03 18.17 -18.70
N LEU A 330 -6.71 18.10 -17.57
CA LEU A 330 -7.85 17.23 -17.34
C LEU A 330 -9.13 17.83 -17.96
N ASP A 331 -9.77 17.06 -18.83
CA ASP A 331 -11.09 17.40 -19.38
C ASP A 331 -12.21 16.71 -18.59
N SER A 332 -12.07 15.41 -18.32
CA SER A 332 -13.05 14.68 -17.53
C SER A 332 -12.44 13.48 -16.80
N ARG A 333 -13.08 13.06 -15.72
CA ARG A 333 -12.72 11.86 -14.94
C ARG A 333 -13.97 11.09 -14.60
N THR A 334 -13.89 9.77 -14.76
CA THR A 334 -14.86 8.82 -14.25
C THR A 334 -14.14 7.81 -13.36
N ILE A 335 -14.80 7.44 -12.27
CA ILE A 335 -14.33 6.42 -11.33
C ILE A 335 -15.51 5.50 -11.09
N GLU A 336 -15.31 4.22 -11.33
CA GLU A 336 -16.32 3.19 -11.18
C GLU A 336 -15.80 2.06 -10.28
N LEU A 337 -16.70 1.51 -9.46
CA LEU A 337 -16.49 0.28 -8.72
C LEU A 337 -17.55 -0.71 -9.17
N ASP A 338 -17.12 -1.87 -9.66
CA ASP A 338 -17.99 -2.92 -10.24
C ASP A 338 -18.96 -2.38 -11.31
N GLY A 339 -18.50 -1.41 -12.11
CA GLY A 339 -19.26 -0.77 -13.19
C GLY A 339 -20.29 0.28 -12.74
N ALA A 340 -20.34 0.60 -11.44
CA ALA A 340 -21.17 1.69 -10.92
C ALA A 340 -20.32 2.93 -10.61
N PRO A 341 -20.80 4.16 -10.89
CA PRO A 341 -20.10 5.37 -10.49
C PRO A 341 -19.80 5.39 -8.99
N TRP A 342 -18.54 5.62 -8.65
CA TRP A 342 -18.10 5.63 -7.26
C TRP A 342 -18.37 6.98 -6.60
N VAL A 343 -18.85 6.93 -5.36
CA VAL A 343 -18.95 8.07 -4.46
C VAL A 343 -18.29 7.70 -3.12
N PRO A 344 -17.53 8.61 -2.49
CA PRO A 344 -16.94 8.35 -1.18
C PRO A 344 -18.00 7.95 -0.14
N VAL A 345 -17.71 6.87 0.58
CA VAL A 345 -18.52 6.45 1.73
C VAL A 345 -18.35 7.47 2.85
N THR A 346 -19.43 7.73 3.60
CA THR A 346 -19.46 8.74 4.67
C THR A 346 -19.60 8.14 6.08
N THR A 347 -19.64 6.81 6.19
CA THR A 347 -19.78 6.06 7.47
C THR A 347 -18.87 4.82 7.51
N GLY A 348 -18.77 4.15 8.66
CA GLY A 348 -17.93 2.96 8.80
C GLY A 348 -16.45 3.28 8.60
N ASN A 349 -15.68 2.39 7.97
CA ASN A 349 -14.23 2.55 7.75
C ASN A 349 -13.88 3.35 6.46
N GLY A 350 -14.89 3.88 5.75
CA GLY A 350 -14.70 4.68 4.53
C GLY A 350 -14.34 3.89 3.26
N LEU A 351 -14.29 2.55 3.32
CA LEU A 351 -14.01 1.71 2.16
C LEU A 351 -15.28 1.39 1.36
N SER A 352 -15.21 1.60 0.05
CA SER A 352 -16.12 0.98 -0.93
C SER A 352 -15.45 -0.27 -1.49
N VAL A 353 -15.96 -1.44 -1.13
CA VAL A 353 -15.35 -2.73 -1.48
C VAL A 353 -16.06 -3.34 -2.67
N GLY A 354 -15.30 -3.82 -3.64
CA GLY A 354 -15.80 -4.47 -4.85
C GLY A 354 -14.82 -5.49 -5.40
N THR A 355 -15.02 -5.89 -6.65
CA THR A 355 -14.16 -6.86 -7.36
C THR A 355 -13.32 -6.22 -8.46
N GLN A 356 -13.74 -5.06 -8.97
CA GLN A 356 -13.03 -4.31 -9.99
C GLN A 356 -13.24 -2.82 -9.81
N ALA A 357 -12.17 -2.04 -9.95
CA ALA A 357 -12.25 -0.58 -10.04
C ALA A 357 -11.75 -0.14 -11.41
N ASN A 358 -12.49 0.76 -12.06
CA ASN A 358 -12.11 1.35 -13.34
C ASN A 358 -12.03 2.86 -13.21
N LEU A 359 -10.97 3.46 -13.72
CA LEU A 359 -10.82 4.90 -13.82
C LEU A 359 -10.57 5.26 -15.28
N VAL A 360 -11.27 6.26 -15.79
CA VAL A 360 -10.99 6.83 -17.10
C VAL A 360 -10.85 8.34 -16.98
N GLU A 361 -9.71 8.85 -17.43
CA GLU A 361 -9.42 10.27 -17.53
C GLU A 361 -9.27 10.65 -18.99
N GLN A 362 -10.01 11.66 -19.41
CA GLN A 362 -9.79 12.34 -20.68
C GLN A 362 -8.92 13.55 -20.40
N THR A 363 -7.81 13.66 -21.10
CA THR A 363 -6.86 14.76 -20.96
C THR A 363 -6.45 15.32 -22.31
N LYS A 364 -5.88 16.52 -22.27
CA LYS A 364 -5.20 17.16 -23.38
C LYS A 364 -3.72 17.24 -23.07
N TRP A 365 -2.90 16.65 -23.93
CA TRP A 365 -1.47 16.92 -23.94
C TRP A 365 -1.28 18.33 -24.46
N ARG A 366 -0.64 19.19 -23.67
CA ARG A 366 -0.35 20.58 -24.03
C ARG A 366 1.15 20.80 -24.11
N SER A 367 1.57 21.77 -24.90
CA SER A 367 2.92 22.30 -24.82
C SER A 367 3.12 23.08 -23.52
N SER A 368 4.38 23.34 -23.17
CA SER A 368 4.75 24.28 -22.11
C SER A 368 4.23 25.72 -22.33
N THR A 369 3.83 26.05 -23.57
CA THR A 369 3.21 27.32 -23.95
C THR A 369 1.67 27.29 -23.95
N GLY A 370 1.05 26.16 -23.60
CA GLY A 370 -0.40 26.00 -23.47
C GLY A 370 -1.14 25.63 -24.76
N VAL A 371 -0.42 25.22 -25.81
CA VAL A 371 -1.01 24.77 -27.08
C VAL A 371 -1.40 23.30 -26.96
N ASP A 372 -2.64 22.93 -27.32
CA ASP A 372 -3.06 21.53 -27.40
C ASP A 372 -2.24 20.80 -28.49
N LEU A 373 -1.66 19.66 -28.13
CA LEU A 373 -0.85 18.78 -28.98
C LEU A 373 -1.65 17.52 -29.38
N ALA A 374 -2.35 16.92 -28.41
CA ALA A 374 -3.10 15.69 -28.61
C ALA A 374 -4.22 15.55 -27.58
N ASP A 375 -5.26 14.81 -27.95
CA ASP A 375 -6.24 14.30 -26.99
C ASP A 375 -5.77 12.93 -26.48
N CYS A 376 -5.89 12.69 -25.18
CA CYS A 376 -5.42 11.47 -24.51
C CYS A 376 -6.53 10.87 -23.65
N THR A 377 -6.75 9.58 -23.81
CA THR A 377 -7.53 8.76 -22.88
C THR A 377 -6.57 7.91 -22.06
N LEU A 378 -6.57 8.13 -20.74
CA LEU A 378 -5.93 7.25 -19.79
C LEU A 378 -6.99 6.41 -19.07
N SER A 379 -6.88 5.10 -19.20
CA SER A 379 -7.70 4.13 -18.49
C SER A 379 -6.87 3.38 -17.46
N ARG A 380 -7.44 3.13 -16.28
CA ARG A 380 -6.89 2.23 -15.26
C ARG A 380 -7.93 1.18 -14.94
N ALA A 381 -7.55 -0.09 -15.03
CA ALA A 381 -8.36 -1.22 -14.60
C ALA A 381 -7.64 -1.93 -13.46
N ILE A 382 -8.27 -1.96 -12.28
CA ILE A 382 -7.74 -2.57 -11.08
C ILE A 382 -8.62 -3.75 -10.72
N THR A 383 -7.98 -4.91 -10.62
CA THR A 383 -8.56 -6.17 -10.15
C THR A 383 -7.65 -6.73 -9.04
N PRO A 384 -8.05 -7.77 -8.30
CA PRO A 384 -7.23 -8.32 -7.24
C PRO A 384 -5.83 -8.71 -7.74
N GLY A 385 -4.83 -8.04 -7.18
CA GLY A 385 -3.41 -8.19 -7.48
C GLY A 385 -2.97 -7.73 -8.87
N THR A 386 -3.81 -7.04 -9.64
CA THR A 386 -3.44 -6.49 -10.94
C THR A 386 -3.89 -5.05 -11.12
N VAL A 387 -2.96 -4.20 -11.54
CA VAL A 387 -3.22 -2.83 -11.99
C VAL A 387 -2.81 -2.72 -13.44
N SER A 388 -3.75 -2.41 -14.32
CA SER A 388 -3.48 -2.25 -15.75
C SER A 388 -3.83 -0.84 -16.20
N HIS A 389 -2.97 -0.25 -17.01
CA HIS A 389 -3.10 1.07 -17.59
C HIS A 389 -3.22 0.93 -19.09
N GLY A 390 -4.18 1.62 -19.70
CA GLY A 390 -4.28 1.76 -21.14
C GLY A 390 -4.20 3.24 -21.51
N VAL A 391 -3.29 3.59 -22.40
CA VAL A 391 -3.08 4.94 -22.91
C VAL A 391 -3.39 4.96 -24.40
N ALA A 392 -4.29 5.85 -24.81
CA ALA A 392 -4.62 6.09 -26.20
C ALA A 392 -4.56 7.59 -26.47
N VAL A 393 -3.77 7.99 -27.46
CA VAL A 393 -3.47 9.37 -27.80
C VAL A 393 -3.78 9.58 -29.27
N THR A 394 -4.45 10.68 -29.60
CA THR A 394 -4.70 11.11 -30.98
C THR A 394 -4.14 12.51 -31.15
N GLY A 395 -3.22 12.69 -32.10
CA GLY A 395 -2.64 13.99 -32.39
C GLY A 395 -3.71 14.94 -32.95
N THR A 396 -3.83 16.13 -32.36
CA THR A 396 -4.80 17.16 -32.77
C THR A 396 -4.14 18.49 -33.11
N GLY A 397 -2.91 18.69 -32.66
CA GLY A 397 -2.15 19.92 -32.80
C GLY A 397 -0.99 19.82 -33.80
N PRO A 398 0.04 20.68 -33.65
CA PRO A 398 1.23 20.65 -34.49
C PRO A 398 2.03 19.36 -34.29
N ASP A 399 2.84 19.01 -35.27
CA ASP A 399 3.73 17.86 -35.18
C ASP A 399 4.62 17.95 -33.93
N VAL A 400 4.75 16.81 -33.25
CA VAL A 400 5.62 16.66 -32.08
C VAL A 400 6.63 15.55 -32.34
N ASN A 401 7.89 15.80 -32.03
CA ASN A 401 8.95 14.79 -32.04
C ASN A 401 9.20 14.35 -30.61
N PHE A 402 9.26 13.04 -30.34
CA PHE A 402 9.57 12.55 -29.01
C PHE A 402 11.08 12.49 -28.81
N ASP A 403 11.55 13.14 -27.75
CA ASP A 403 12.92 12.96 -27.26
C ASP A 403 13.02 11.61 -26.53
N TRP A 404 11.95 11.24 -25.81
CA TRP A 404 11.76 9.93 -25.20
C TRP A 404 10.28 9.70 -24.85
N LEU A 405 9.89 8.42 -24.79
CA LEU A 405 8.58 7.97 -24.29
C LEU A 405 8.81 6.77 -23.38
N TYR A 406 8.32 6.86 -22.16
CA TYR A 406 8.21 5.74 -21.23
C TYR A 406 6.77 5.23 -21.28
N ALA A 407 6.59 4.01 -21.79
CA ALA A 407 5.30 3.34 -21.91
C ALA A 407 4.89 2.58 -20.63
N GLY A 408 5.81 2.48 -19.67
CA GLY A 408 5.58 1.93 -18.34
C GLY A 408 6.76 2.24 -17.44
N MET A 409 6.48 2.49 -16.16
CA MET A 409 7.53 2.71 -15.16
C MET A 409 7.27 1.87 -13.92
N LEU A 410 8.34 1.29 -13.40
CA LEU A 410 8.34 0.48 -12.19
C LEU A 410 9.36 1.07 -11.22
N PRO A 411 8.92 1.99 -10.35
CA PRO A 411 9.74 2.43 -9.25
C PRO A 411 9.71 1.37 -8.16
N LEU A 412 10.84 1.22 -7.48
CA LEU A 412 11.01 0.23 -6.43
C LEU A 412 11.89 0.78 -5.31
N VAL A 413 11.56 0.38 -4.09
CA VAL A 413 12.42 0.57 -2.92
C VAL A 413 13.27 -0.70 -2.77
N ALA A 414 14.59 -0.57 -2.87
CA ALA A 414 15.52 -1.68 -2.63
C ALA A 414 15.81 -1.85 -1.12
N TRP A 415 15.89 -0.73 -0.39
CA TRP A 415 16.06 -0.67 1.05
C TRP A 415 15.11 0.36 1.63
N ASP A 416 14.27 -0.05 2.57
CA ASP A 416 13.39 0.83 3.32
C ASP A 416 14.13 1.34 4.57
N GLY A 417 14.40 2.64 4.61
CA GLY A 417 15.05 3.32 5.73
C GLY A 417 14.17 3.37 6.98
N GLU A 418 12.84 3.31 6.83
CA GLU A 418 11.90 3.32 7.95
C GLU A 418 11.94 2.01 8.73
N SER A 419 11.74 0.86 8.05
CA SER A 419 11.80 -0.47 8.66
C SER A 419 13.22 -1.04 8.78
N ARG A 420 14.20 -0.43 8.11
CA ARG A 420 15.58 -0.92 7.99
C ARG A 420 15.65 -2.35 7.44
N ARG A 421 14.92 -2.60 6.36
CA ARG A 421 14.88 -3.90 5.69
C ARG A 421 15.19 -3.75 4.20
N THR A 422 15.81 -4.78 3.64
CA THR A 422 15.88 -4.96 2.18
C THR A 422 14.49 -5.35 1.70
N ILE A 423 13.98 -4.62 0.72
CA ILE A 423 12.68 -4.85 0.13
C ILE A 423 12.89 -5.55 -1.22
N ALA A 424 13.24 -4.83 -2.29
CA ALA A 424 13.57 -5.44 -3.58
C ALA A 424 15.00 -6.00 -3.60
N GLN A 425 15.13 -7.30 -3.90
CA GLN A 425 16.42 -8.00 -3.91
C GLN A 425 16.96 -8.19 -5.32
N THR A 426 16.10 -8.61 -6.24
CA THR A 426 16.50 -8.91 -7.61
C THR A 426 15.50 -8.36 -8.62
N VAL A 427 16.02 -7.92 -9.77
CA VAL A 427 15.24 -7.54 -10.95
C VAL A 427 15.60 -8.48 -12.10
N THR A 428 14.62 -9.14 -12.67
CA THR A 428 14.77 -10.06 -13.81
C THR A 428 14.09 -9.49 -15.03
N ALA A 429 14.78 -9.46 -16.16
CA ALA A 429 14.22 -9.03 -17.45
C ALA A 429 14.17 -10.20 -18.44
N ALA A 430 13.21 -10.17 -19.37
CA ALA A 430 13.01 -11.23 -20.34
C ALA A 430 14.28 -11.44 -21.21
N GLY A 431 14.87 -12.64 -21.17
CA GLY A 431 16.08 -12.96 -21.94
C GLY A 431 17.40 -12.49 -21.33
N TYR A 432 17.40 -11.96 -20.11
CA TYR A 432 18.59 -11.45 -19.42
C TYR A 432 18.85 -12.15 -18.09
N ALA A 433 20.08 -12.06 -17.60
CA ALA A 433 20.44 -12.51 -16.26
C ALA A 433 19.81 -11.59 -15.19
N PRO A 434 19.40 -12.12 -14.02
CA PRO A 434 18.92 -11.28 -12.92
C PRO A 434 19.96 -10.29 -12.43
N VAL A 435 19.52 -9.07 -12.14
CA VAL A 435 20.32 -8.02 -11.48
C VAL A 435 20.10 -8.10 -9.98
N VAL A 436 21.17 -8.22 -9.20
CA VAL A 436 21.14 -8.19 -7.74
C VAL A 436 21.29 -6.76 -7.27
N MET A 437 20.32 -6.25 -6.50
CA MET A 437 20.30 -4.84 -6.11
C MET A 437 21.45 -4.46 -5.18
N ASP A 438 21.81 -5.34 -4.24
CA ASP A 438 22.87 -5.12 -3.24
C ASP A 438 24.25 -4.84 -3.87
N ASP A 439 24.50 -5.28 -5.11
CA ASP A 439 25.75 -5.00 -5.86
C ASP A 439 25.93 -3.51 -6.18
N TYR A 440 24.88 -2.69 -6.02
CA TYR A 440 24.87 -1.26 -6.31
C TYR A 440 24.70 -0.38 -5.05
N ALA A 441 24.97 -0.93 -3.86
CA ALA A 441 24.89 -0.18 -2.62
C ALA A 441 25.92 0.97 -2.59
N GLY A 442 25.46 2.18 -2.30
CA GLY A 442 26.35 3.36 -2.16
C GLY A 442 26.89 3.93 -3.47
N VAL A 443 26.43 3.47 -4.63
CA VAL A 443 26.87 3.96 -5.94
C VAL A 443 25.67 4.40 -6.78
N ASN A 444 25.84 5.41 -7.63
CA ASN A 444 24.87 5.78 -8.67
C ASN A 444 25.43 5.28 -10.02
N PRO A 445 25.08 4.05 -10.43
CA PRO A 445 25.66 3.44 -11.62
C PRO A 445 25.01 3.97 -12.90
N PRO A 446 25.62 3.72 -14.08
CA PRO A 446 24.94 3.92 -15.35
C PRO A 446 23.67 3.07 -15.45
N ASN A 447 22.80 3.41 -16.41
CA ASN A 447 21.66 2.59 -16.79
C ASN A 447 22.12 1.16 -17.16
N ILE A 448 21.33 0.16 -16.77
CA ILE A 448 21.47 -1.22 -17.21
C ILE A 448 20.40 -1.47 -18.28
N ASP A 449 20.82 -1.69 -19.51
CA ASP A 449 19.91 -1.80 -20.66
C ASP A 449 19.52 -3.26 -20.94
N PHE A 450 18.23 -3.45 -21.23
CA PHE A 450 17.60 -4.71 -21.63
C PHE A 450 16.85 -4.50 -22.96
N ALA A 451 17.61 -4.51 -24.06
CA ALA A 451 17.07 -4.33 -25.40
C ALA A 451 16.00 -5.39 -25.74
N GLY A 452 14.87 -4.94 -26.28
CA GLY A 452 13.73 -5.78 -26.64
C GLY A 452 12.97 -6.38 -25.46
N ALA A 453 13.34 -6.08 -24.20
CA ALA A 453 12.59 -6.54 -23.05
C ALA A 453 11.38 -5.63 -22.83
N ASP A 454 10.21 -6.26 -22.74
CA ASP A 454 8.90 -5.65 -22.47
C ASP A 454 8.28 -6.15 -21.16
N ARG A 455 9.00 -7.04 -20.46
CA ARG A 455 8.59 -7.70 -19.21
C ARG A 455 9.73 -7.74 -18.20
N LEU A 456 9.36 -7.45 -16.96
CA LEU A 456 10.20 -7.49 -15.77
C LEU A 456 9.54 -8.30 -14.66
N GLY A 457 10.37 -8.93 -13.83
CA GLY A 457 9.99 -9.57 -12.57
C GLY A 457 10.87 -9.06 -11.42
N ILE A 458 10.26 -8.78 -10.27
CA ILE A 458 10.94 -8.39 -9.03
C ILE A 458 10.62 -9.43 -7.97
N ALA A 459 11.66 -9.96 -7.34
CA ALA A 459 11.54 -10.68 -6.08
C ALA A 459 11.91 -9.73 -4.94
N ALA A 460 10.97 -9.58 -4.00
CA ALA A 460 11.08 -8.69 -2.86
C ALA A 460 10.61 -9.38 -1.57
N THR A 461 10.91 -8.77 -0.43
CA THR A 461 10.45 -9.25 0.89
C THR A 461 9.68 -8.14 1.58
N VAL A 462 8.51 -8.48 2.12
CA VAL A 462 7.70 -7.59 2.95
C VAL A 462 7.47 -8.29 4.28
N ALA A 463 7.98 -7.69 5.36
CA ALA A 463 8.11 -8.36 6.64
C ALA A 463 8.86 -9.69 6.49
N ASP A 464 8.19 -10.82 6.72
CA ASP A 464 8.76 -12.17 6.63
C ASP A 464 8.19 -12.95 5.42
N ASP A 465 7.39 -12.27 4.57
CA ASP A 465 6.75 -12.83 3.39
C ASP A 465 7.45 -12.42 2.10
N THR A 466 7.30 -13.23 1.04
CA THR A 466 7.89 -12.95 -0.27
C THR A 466 6.89 -12.19 -1.14
N LEU A 467 7.26 -10.99 -1.59
CA LEU A 467 6.52 -10.23 -2.58
C LEU A 467 7.06 -10.56 -3.98
N ILE A 468 6.17 -11.01 -4.85
CA ILE A 468 6.44 -11.26 -6.27
C ILE A 468 5.73 -10.18 -7.08
N TYR A 469 6.46 -9.48 -7.93
CA TYR A 469 5.94 -8.37 -8.72
C TYR A 469 6.37 -8.46 -10.19
N GLY A 470 5.42 -8.69 -11.10
CA GLY A 470 5.60 -8.57 -12.55
C GLY A 470 5.20 -7.21 -13.09
N HIS A 471 5.98 -6.68 -14.03
CA HIS A 471 5.64 -5.48 -14.79
C HIS A 471 5.79 -5.77 -16.29
N GLU A 472 4.80 -5.39 -17.08
CA GLU A 472 4.85 -5.50 -18.54
C GLU A 472 4.30 -4.24 -19.19
N ALA A 473 4.80 -3.91 -20.38
CA ALA A 473 4.21 -2.89 -21.24
C ALA A 473 4.20 -3.36 -22.69
N GLY A 474 3.29 -2.80 -23.49
CA GLY A 474 3.16 -3.21 -24.89
C GLY A 474 2.24 -2.30 -25.68
N ALA A 475 2.15 -2.53 -26.99
CA ALA A 475 1.31 -1.73 -27.88
C ALA A 475 -0.17 -2.15 -27.74
N THR A 476 -1.07 -1.18 -27.85
CA THR A 476 -2.51 -1.45 -27.98
C THR A 476 -2.93 -1.46 -29.45
N LEU A 477 -4.07 -2.10 -29.74
CA LEU A 477 -4.64 -2.19 -31.08
C LEU A 477 -5.39 -0.90 -31.45
N VAL A 478 -4.66 0.19 -31.61
CA VAL A 478 -5.19 1.45 -32.18
C VAL A 478 -4.82 1.51 -33.66
N ALA A 479 -5.76 1.90 -34.52
CA ALA A 479 -5.50 2.01 -35.94
C ALA A 479 -4.43 3.08 -36.21
N GLY A 480 -3.39 2.73 -36.97
CA GLY A 480 -2.28 3.64 -37.25
C GLY A 480 -1.32 3.85 -36.07
N ASN A 481 -1.34 2.96 -35.06
CA ASN A 481 -0.46 3.07 -33.90
C ASN A 481 1.02 3.13 -34.32
N ILE A 482 1.67 4.22 -33.93
CA ILE A 482 3.07 4.51 -34.29
C ILE A 482 4.09 3.85 -33.34
N VAL A 483 3.67 3.34 -32.17
CA VAL A 483 4.56 2.62 -31.24
C VAL A 483 4.60 1.14 -31.59
N ASN A 484 5.80 0.62 -31.85
CA ASN A 484 5.99 -0.77 -32.29
C ASN A 484 7.21 -1.47 -31.71
N GLN A 485 8.01 -0.81 -30.87
CA GLN A 485 9.16 -1.39 -30.19
C GLN A 485 9.18 -0.98 -28.72
N PHE A 486 9.60 -1.93 -27.87
CA PHE A 486 9.75 -1.73 -26.43
C PHE A 486 11.12 -2.20 -26.00
N ASP A 487 11.84 -1.31 -25.34
CA ASP A 487 13.14 -1.58 -24.71
C ASP A 487 13.06 -1.20 -23.25
N THR A 488 13.76 -1.91 -22.38
CA THR A 488 13.77 -1.61 -20.94
C THR A 488 15.15 -1.17 -20.48
N PHE A 489 15.22 -0.27 -19.49
CA PHE A 489 16.44 -0.06 -18.73
C PHE A 489 16.16 0.08 -17.23
N LEU A 490 17.13 -0.29 -16.40
CA LEU A 490 17.09 -0.21 -14.94
C LEU A 490 18.10 0.82 -14.42
N ARG A 491 17.64 1.65 -13.49
CA ARG A 491 18.47 2.47 -12.61
C ARG A 491 18.43 1.88 -11.21
N PRO A 492 19.44 1.09 -10.81
CA PRO A 492 19.37 0.29 -9.60
C PRO A 492 19.62 1.10 -8.32
N ASN A 493 20.11 2.34 -8.38
CA ASN A 493 20.28 3.22 -7.23
C ASN A 493 20.32 4.68 -7.65
N LEU A 494 19.19 5.39 -7.54
CA LEU A 494 19.05 6.75 -8.04
C LEU A 494 19.91 7.77 -7.27
N ASN A 495 20.15 7.51 -5.99
CA ASN A 495 20.69 8.50 -5.05
C ASN A 495 22.04 8.08 -4.44
N ALA A 496 22.67 7.00 -4.94
CA ALA A 496 23.87 6.40 -4.35
C ALA A 496 23.73 6.11 -2.84
N THR A 497 22.54 5.70 -2.40
CA THR A 497 22.27 5.42 -0.99
C THR A 497 22.90 4.10 -0.56
N VAL A 498 23.40 4.05 0.68
CA VAL A 498 23.95 2.84 1.30
C VAL A 498 22.88 2.07 2.08
N LYS A 499 22.99 0.75 2.07
CA LYS A 499 22.23 -0.14 2.94
C LYS A 499 22.56 0.17 4.41
N GLY A 500 21.53 0.32 5.24
CA GLY A 500 21.68 0.62 6.68
C GLY A 500 21.51 2.09 7.08
N GLY A 501 21.34 3.01 6.12
CA GLY A 501 20.94 4.40 6.39
C GLY A 501 19.47 4.53 6.83
N SER A 502 19.10 5.71 7.32
CA SER A 502 17.71 6.08 7.63
C SER A 502 16.92 6.61 6.41
N LEU A 503 17.54 6.59 5.23
CA LEU A 503 16.95 7.04 3.98
C LEU A 503 16.67 5.83 3.09
N ASP A 504 15.65 5.95 2.27
CA ASP A 504 15.25 4.90 1.35
C ASP A 504 16.22 4.83 0.17
N TRP A 505 16.51 3.60 -0.24
CA TRP A 505 17.20 3.33 -1.49
C TRP A 505 16.18 3.13 -2.60
N GLN A 506 16.03 4.17 -3.40
CA GLN A 506 15.13 4.20 -4.55
C GLN A 506 15.83 3.70 -5.81
N ALA A 507 15.13 2.86 -6.56
CA ALA A 507 15.50 2.35 -7.87
C ALA A 507 14.31 2.46 -8.82
N LYS A 508 14.56 2.40 -10.12
CA LYS A 508 13.49 2.54 -11.12
C LYS A 508 13.83 1.83 -12.41
N ALA A 509 12.89 1.04 -12.91
CA ALA A 509 12.93 0.49 -14.25
C ALA A 509 11.94 1.22 -15.15
N TYR A 510 12.30 1.34 -16.43
CA TYR A 510 11.54 2.05 -17.44
C TYR A 510 11.38 1.14 -18.65
N ILE A 511 10.16 0.96 -19.12
CA ILE A 511 9.89 0.37 -20.43
C ILE A 511 9.62 1.52 -21.38
N THR A 512 10.49 1.69 -22.36
CA THR A 512 10.44 2.77 -23.35
C THR A 512 9.58 2.34 -24.54
N GLY A 513 8.81 3.28 -25.10
CA GLY A 513 8.14 3.08 -26.38
C GLY A 513 8.92 3.81 -27.46
N SER A 514 9.57 3.08 -28.37
CA SER A 514 10.32 3.69 -29.48
C SER A 514 9.90 3.10 -30.83
N ALA A 515 10.29 3.78 -31.90
CA ALA A 515 10.22 3.27 -33.26
C ALA A 515 11.62 3.38 -33.87
N ALA A 516 12.02 2.40 -34.67
CA ALA A 516 13.29 2.44 -35.39
C ALA A 516 13.32 3.66 -36.34
N GLY A 517 14.04 4.71 -35.97
CA GLY A 517 14.12 5.98 -36.71
C GLY A 517 13.56 7.22 -36.00
N GLY A 518 13.07 7.09 -34.77
CA GLY A 518 12.47 8.17 -33.98
C GLY A 518 10.94 8.13 -34.03
N LEU A 519 10.30 8.74 -33.02
CA LEU A 519 8.84 8.76 -32.86
C LEU A 519 8.34 10.19 -33.10
N GLN A 520 7.39 10.35 -34.02
CA GLN A 520 6.75 11.63 -34.33
C GLN A 520 5.22 11.42 -34.31
N LEU A 521 4.49 12.38 -33.75
CA LEU A 521 3.03 12.38 -33.72
C LEU A 521 2.53 13.70 -34.34
N GLY A 522 1.83 13.60 -35.46
CA GLY A 522 1.15 14.70 -36.13
C GLY A 522 -0.37 14.64 -35.97
N SER A 523 -1.05 15.62 -36.56
CA SER A 523 -2.52 15.68 -36.56
C SER A 523 -3.13 14.45 -37.27
N GLY A 524 -3.98 13.71 -36.57
CA GLY A 524 -4.62 12.49 -37.06
C GLY A 524 -3.84 11.20 -36.81
N ASP A 525 -2.58 11.29 -36.37
CA ASP A 525 -1.81 10.11 -35.93
C ASP A 525 -2.33 9.60 -34.59
N ALA A 526 -2.13 8.31 -34.36
CA ALA A 526 -2.55 7.65 -33.15
C ALA A 526 -1.39 6.94 -32.45
N LEU A 527 -1.37 7.00 -31.13
CA LEU A 527 -0.39 6.34 -30.29
C LEU A 527 -1.11 5.58 -29.18
N GLY A 528 -0.81 4.30 -29.04
CA GLY A 528 -1.53 3.39 -28.15
C GLY A 528 -0.62 2.40 -27.46
N PHE A 529 -0.63 2.37 -26.13
CA PHE A 529 0.16 1.41 -25.36
C PHE A 529 -0.51 1.10 -24.01
N PHE A 530 -0.05 0.03 -23.37
CA PHE A 530 -0.48 -0.37 -22.05
C PHE A 530 0.71 -0.62 -21.15
N SER A 531 0.47 -0.53 -19.84
CA SER A 531 1.40 -0.91 -18.77
C SER A 531 0.60 -1.71 -17.75
N ARG A 532 1.09 -2.90 -17.36
CA ARG A 532 0.43 -3.79 -16.41
C ARG A 532 1.39 -4.17 -15.29
N HIS A 533 0.85 -4.18 -14.08
CA HIS A 533 1.52 -4.50 -12.83
C HIS A 533 0.76 -5.65 -12.18
N VAL A 534 1.45 -6.75 -11.90
CA VAL A 534 0.90 -7.92 -11.21
C VAL A 534 1.67 -8.12 -9.93
N MET A 535 0.97 -8.20 -8.81
CA MET A 535 1.56 -8.28 -7.48
C MET A 535 0.92 -9.43 -6.71
N ARG A 536 1.74 -10.21 -6.01
CA ARG A 536 1.30 -11.25 -5.09
C ARG A 536 2.23 -11.40 -3.91
N VAL A 537 1.69 -11.83 -2.77
CA VAL A 537 2.49 -12.23 -1.62
C VAL A 537 2.40 -13.74 -1.44
N GLU A 538 3.54 -14.38 -1.34
CA GLU A 538 3.67 -15.76 -0.89
C GLU A 538 4.03 -15.74 0.59
N THR A 539 3.10 -16.20 1.42
CA THR A 539 3.33 -16.29 2.86
C THR A 539 4.34 -17.40 3.11
N GLY A 540 5.39 -17.10 3.86
CA GLY A 540 6.33 -18.12 4.29
C GLY A 540 5.56 -19.21 5.05
N THR A 541 5.72 -20.48 4.67
CA THR A 541 5.32 -21.58 5.55
C THR A 541 6.26 -21.55 6.74
N THR A 542 5.93 -20.79 7.77
CA THR A 542 6.64 -20.78 9.06
C THR A 542 6.37 -22.06 9.82
#